data_AF-A0A149QYI5-F1
#
_entry.id   AF-A0A149QYI5-F1
#
_cell.length_a   1.000
_cell.length_b   1.000
_cell.length_c   1.000
_cell.angle_alpha   90.00
_cell.angle_beta   90.00
_cell.angle_gamma   90.00
#
_symmetry.space_group_name_H-M   'P 1'
#
loop_
_entity.id
_entity.type
_entity.pdbx_description
1 polymer ?
#
loop_
_entity_poly.entity_id
_entity_poly.type
_entity_poly.pdbx_seq_one_letter_code
_entity_poly.pdbx_strand_id
1 'polypeptide(L)'
;MPEEKLYTYVIVRDDLEMPAGKLASQASHASRLSLLHFIRDNPHRLAEFIDSNVAGSMVVLRAKNLAVLEKAHLQATNAGLPTAMFTDSGHVLLPHFDGSPVTTAVAIGPARREDMRPMTKKFQVVK
;
A
#
# COMPACT_ATOMS: atom_id res chain seq x y z
N MET A 1 6.74 -3.66 -27.59
CA MET A 1 6.43 -2.57 -26.63
C MET A 1 7.04 -2.99 -25.31
N PRO A 2 7.72 -2.12 -24.54
CA PRO A 2 8.11 -2.53 -23.19
C PRO A 2 6.85 -2.98 -22.47
N GLU A 3 6.87 -4.19 -21.90
CA GLU A 3 5.74 -4.72 -21.14
C GLU A 3 5.31 -3.68 -20.10
N GLU A 4 4.01 -3.43 -20.04
CA GLU A 4 3.42 -2.41 -19.21
C GLU A 4 3.53 -2.79 -17.73
N LYS A 5 4.64 -2.41 -17.10
CA LYS A 5 4.89 -2.72 -15.69
C LYS A 5 3.92 -1.96 -14.79
N LEU A 6 3.19 -2.72 -13.97
CA LEU A 6 2.33 -2.17 -12.93
C LEU A 6 3.08 -2.10 -11.60
N TYR A 7 2.91 -0.99 -10.88
CA TYR A 7 3.60 -0.72 -9.63
C TYR A 7 2.58 -0.66 -8.49
N THR A 8 3.08 -0.87 -7.27
CA THR A 8 2.28 -0.65 -6.05
C THR A 8 3.05 0.27 -5.12
N TYR A 9 2.41 1.36 -4.70
CA TYR A 9 2.91 2.23 -3.65
C TYR A 9 2.21 1.89 -2.35
N VAL A 10 2.98 1.58 -1.31
CA VAL A 10 2.45 1.35 0.04
C VAL A 10 2.84 2.53 0.90
N ILE A 11 1.87 3.27 1.41
CA ILE A 11 2.10 4.41 2.27
C ILE A 11 1.86 3.95 3.72
N VAL A 12 2.84 4.12 4.59
CA VAL A 12 2.77 3.76 6.01
C VAL A 12 2.74 5.01 6.89
N ARG A 13 2.17 4.90 8.08
CA ARG A 13 2.16 5.96 9.09
C ARG A 13 3.52 6.08 9.79
N ASP A 14 4.16 7.24 9.63
CA ASP A 14 5.44 7.59 10.26
C ASP A 14 5.25 7.91 11.75
N ASP A 15 4.09 8.45 12.14
CA ASP A 15 3.75 8.85 13.51
C ASP A 15 3.52 7.69 14.48
N LEU A 16 3.49 6.46 13.99
CA LEU A 16 3.43 5.26 14.82
C LEU A 16 4.82 4.75 15.23
N GLU A 17 5.88 5.34 14.68
CA GLU A 17 7.28 4.98 14.97
C GLU A 17 7.54 3.46 14.93
N MET A 18 6.90 2.79 13.96
CA MET A 18 6.91 1.33 13.91
C MET A 18 8.34 0.80 13.73
N PRO A 19 8.77 -0.20 14.53
CA PRO A 19 10.05 -0.85 14.30
C PRO A 19 10.05 -1.55 12.93
N ALA A 20 11.23 -1.70 12.31
CA ALA A 20 11.38 -2.16 10.92
C ALA A 20 10.58 -3.44 10.60
N GLY A 21 10.61 -4.44 11.49
CA GLY A 21 9.85 -5.67 11.32
C GLY A 21 8.34 -5.47 11.30
N LYS A 22 7.82 -4.62 12.20
CA LYS A 22 6.39 -4.27 12.23
C LYS A 22 6.03 -3.47 10.97
N LEU A 23 6.79 -2.44 10.62
CA LEU A 23 6.59 -1.66 9.38
C LEU A 23 6.51 -2.57 8.14
N ALA A 24 7.44 -3.52 8.00
CA ALA A 24 7.46 -4.47 6.89
C ALA A 24 6.21 -5.37 6.86
N SER A 25 5.74 -5.84 8.02
CA SER A 25 4.50 -6.62 8.11
C SER A 25 3.27 -5.81 7.69
N GLN A 26 3.15 -4.57 8.16
CA GLN A 26 2.02 -3.69 7.85
C GLN A 26 2.00 -3.32 6.37
N ALA A 27 3.17 -3.04 5.79
CA ALA A 27 3.29 -2.75 4.37
C ALA A 27 2.89 -3.96 3.50
N SER A 28 3.35 -5.17 3.90
CA SER A 28 3.00 -6.43 3.24
C SER A 28 1.49 -6.74 3.30
N HIS A 29 0.85 -6.46 4.43
CA HIS A 29 -0.60 -6.67 4.56
C HIS A 29 -1.39 -5.73 3.64
N ALA A 30 -1.05 -4.45 3.62
CA ALA A 30 -1.72 -3.48 2.75
C ALA A 30 -1.53 -3.82 1.26
N SER A 31 -0.31 -4.14 0.82
CA SER A 31 -0.04 -4.49 -0.57
C SER A 31 -0.76 -5.77 -0.99
N ARG A 32 -0.75 -6.80 -0.13
CA ARG A 32 -1.48 -8.05 -0.36
C ARG A 32 -2.98 -7.80 -0.51
N LEU A 33 -3.59 -6.99 0.36
CA LEU A 33 -5.02 -6.67 0.26
C LEU A 33 -5.36 -5.97 -1.05
N SER A 34 -4.58 -4.97 -1.44
CA SER A 34 -4.80 -4.24 -2.70
C SER A 34 -4.68 -5.16 -3.92
N LEU A 35 -3.66 -6.02 -3.94
CA LEU A 35 -3.48 -7.01 -5.00
C LEU A 35 -4.64 -8.02 -5.04
N LEU A 36 -5.08 -8.55 -3.89
CA LEU A 36 -6.17 -9.51 -3.85
C LEU A 36 -7.50 -8.90 -4.31
N HIS A 37 -7.79 -7.64 -3.94
CA HIS A 37 -8.95 -6.92 -4.47
C HIS A 37 -8.86 -6.73 -5.97
N PHE A 38 -7.69 -6.31 -6.47
CA PHE A 38 -7.45 -6.16 -7.89
C PHE A 38 -7.65 -7.46 -8.68
N ILE A 39 -7.09 -8.57 -8.20
CA ILE A 39 -7.25 -9.89 -8.84
C ILE A 39 -8.68 -10.41 -8.74
N ARG A 40 -9.37 -10.19 -7.61
CA ARG A 40 -10.79 -10.54 -7.48
C ARG A 40 -11.63 -9.87 -8.58
N ASP A 41 -11.32 -8.61 -8.87
CA ASP A 41 -12.05 -7.82 -9.87
C ASP A 41 -11.50 -8.04 -11.30
N ASN A 42 -10.29 -8.60 -11.43
CA ASN A 42 -9.59 -8.87 -12.71
C ASN A 42 -8.94 -10.26 -12.73
N PRO A 43 -9.70 -11.36 -12.62
CA PRO A 43 -9.12 -12.70 -12.42
C PRO A 43 -8.24 -13.17 -13.58
N HIS A 44 -8.52 -12.70 -14.81
CA HIS A 44 -7.74 -12.99 -16.01
C HIS A 44 -6.30 -12.45 -15.95
N ARG A 45 -6.02 -11.49 -15.06
CA ARG A 45 -4.70 -10.86 -14.91
C ARG A 45 -3.81 -11.54 -13.87
N LEU A 46 -4.28 -12.59 -13.19
CA LEU A 46 -3.52 -13.29 -12.14
C LEU A 46 -2.13 -13.75 -12.63
N ALA A 47 -2.03 -14.28 -13.85
CA ALA A 47 -0.77 -14.75 -14.41
C ALA A 47 0.32 -13.65 -14.47
N GLU A 48 -0.08 -12.39 -14.67
CA GLU A 48 0.83 -11.23 -14.72
C GLU A 48 1.54 -10.98 -13.37
N PHE A 49 0.96 -11.44 -12.26
CA PHE A 49 1.49 -11.24 -10.90
C PHE A 49 2.13 -12.48 -10.31
N ILE A 50 2.05 -13.62 -11.01
CA ILE A 50 2.79 -14.83 -10.67
C ILE A 50 4.20 -14.77 -11.27
N ASP A 51 4.36 -14.16 -12.46
CA ASP A 51 5.67 -13.93 -13.08
C ASP A 51 6.29 -12.59 -12.62
N SER A 52 7.43 -12.68 -11.92
CA SER A 52 8.19 -11.53 -11.41
C SER A 52 8.68 -10.55 -12.47
N ASN A 53 8.72 -10.94 -13.76
CA ASN A 53 9.22 -10.08 -14.83
C ASN A 53 8.20 -8.99 -15.25
N VAL A 54 6.92 -9.27 -15.07
CA VAL A 54 5.79 -8.40 -15.48
C VAL A 54 5.37 -7.45 -14.35
N ALA A 55 5.44 -7.91 -13.10
CA ALA A 55 5.18 -7.08 -11.93
C ALA A 55 6.28 -6.00 -11.77
N GLY A 56 5.89 -4.73 -11.80
CA GLY A 56 6.76 -3.61 -11.45
C GLY A 56 7.11 -3.59 -9.96
N SER A 57 7.98 -2.66 -9.57
CA SER A 57 8.45 -2.57 -8.19
C SER A 57 7.34 -2.15 -7.22
N MET A 58 7.40 -2.68 -6.01
CA MET A 58 6.69 -2.12 -4.87
C MET A 58 7.58 -1.11 -4.14
N VAL A 59 7.02 0.04 -3.75
CA VAL A 59 7.76 1.10 -3.07
C VAL A 59 7.02 1.51 -1.81
N VAL A 60 7.73 1.49 -0.68
CA VAL A 60 7.18 1.91 0.62
C VAL A 60 7.46 3.39 0.84
N LEU A 61 6.39 4.15 1.06
CA LEU A 61 6.35 5.59 1.27
C LEU A 61 5.86 5.89 2.68
N ARG A 62 6.12 7.10 3.19
CA ARG A 62 5.66 7.53 4.52
C ARG A 62 4.66 8.68 4.48
N ALA A 63 3.59 8.54 5.25
CA ALA A 63 2.64 9.59 5.58
C ALA A 63 2.85 10.06 7.02
N LYS A 64 2.77 11.37 7.24
CA LYS A 64 3.00 11.97 8.56
C LYS A 64 1.95 11.62 9.63
N ASN A 65 0.75 11.19 9.23
CA ASN A 65 -0.36 10.84 10.12
C ASN A 65 -1.51 10.17 9.37
N LEU A 66 -2.51 9.70 10.13
CA LEU A 66 -3.73 9.06 9.62
C LEU A 66 -4.48 9.93 8.60
N ALA A 67 -4.70 11.21 8.87
CA ALA A 67 -5.46 12.09 7.98
C ALA A 67 -4.83 12.18 6.58
N VAL A 68 -3.50 12.17 6.49
CA VAL A 68 -2.80 12.16 5.19
C VAL A 68 -2.96 10.82 4.48
N LEU A 69 -2.97 9.72 5.24
CA LEU A 69 -3.18 8.36 4.75
C LEU A 69 -4.58 8.20 4.15
N GLU A 70 -5.62 8.60 4.90
CA GLU A 70 -7.02 8.58 4.47
C GLU A 70 -7.24 9.44 3.24
N LYS A 71 -6.63 10.63 3.19
CA LYS A 71 -6.69 11.48 2.00
C LYS A 71 -6.10 10.79 0.77
N ALA A 72 -4.99 10.05 0.90
CA ALA A 72 -4.41 9.32 -0.23
C ALA A 72 -5.31 8.17 -0.67
N HIS A 73 -5.90 7.43 0.28
CA HIS A 73 -6.88 6.39 -0.01
C HIS A 73 -8.08 6.95 -0.79
N LEU A 74 -8.71 8.02 -0.30
CA LEU A 74 -9.85 8.66 -0.94
C LEU A 74 -9.51 9.16 -2.36
N GLN A 75 -8.33 9.76 -2.54
CA GLN A 75 -7.87 10.20 -3.86
C GLN A 75 -7.71 9.02 -4.84
N ALA A 76 -7.18 7.88 -4.39
CA ALA A 76 -7.04 6.68 -5.20
C ALA A 76 -8.41 6.06 -5.55
N THR A 77 -9.30 5.94 -4.56
CA THR A 77 -10.68 5.46 -4.76
C THR A 77 -11.43 6.30 -5.78
N ASN A 78 -11.39 7.64 -5.64
CA ASN A 78 -12.06 8.55 -6.58
C ASN A 78 -11.46 8.51 -7.99
N ALA A 79 -10.19 8.12 -8.12
CA ALA A 79 -9.53 7.94 -9.41
C ALA A 79 -9.78 6.54 -10.02
N GLY A 80 -10.55 5.67 -9.36
CA GLY A 80 -10.79 4.29 -9.79
C GLY A 80 -9.55 3.41 -9.72
N LEU A 81 -8.55 3.78 -8.92
CA LEU A 81 -7.31 3.02 -8.76
C LEU A 81 -7.50 1.92 -7.71
N PRO A 82 -6.88 0.74 -7.89
CA PRO A 82 -6.85 -0.28 -6.85
C PRO A 82 -6.23 0.28 -5.58
N THR A 83 -6.91 0.14 -4.45
CA THR A 83 -6.41 0.63 -3.17
C THR A 83 -7.01 -0.16 -2.00
N ALA A 84 -6.23 -0.31 -0.94
CA ALA A 84 -6.69 -0.94 0.30
C ALA A 84 -6.02 -0.30 1.52
N MET A 85 -6.82 0.07 2.51
CA MET A 85 -6.34 0.44 3.85
C MET A 85 -6.16 -0.81 4.71
N PHE A 86 -5.14 -0.81 5.57
CA PHE A 86 -4.88 -1.86 6.54
C PHE A 86 -4.95 -1.33 7.98
N THR A 87 -5.67 -2.08 8.81
CA THR A 87 -5.81 -1.84 10.25
C THR A 87 -5.27 -3.06 11.01
N ASP A 88 -4.21 -2.85 11.76
CA ASP A 88 -3.66 -3.85 12.68
C ASP A 88 -4.58 -3.95 13.89
N SER A 89 -4.84 -5.17 14.36
CA SER A 89 -5.59 -5.40 15.61
C SER A 89 -5.21 -6.76 16.20
N GLY A 90 -5.34 -6.90 17.52
CA GLY A 90 -5.11 -8.16 18.24
C GLY A 90 -3.65 -8.53 18.48
N HIS A 91 -2.69 -8.02 17.71
CA HIS A 91 -1.27 -8.25 17.94
C HIS A 91 -0.66 -7.19 18.86
N VAL A 92 -0.13 -7.63 20.01
CA VAL A 92 0.53 -6.75 20.99
C VAL A 92 2.03 -6.68 20.70
N LEU A 93 2.55 -5.47 20.54
CA LEU A 93 3.98 -5.13 20.43
C LEU A 93 4.24 -3.83 21.16
N LEU A 94 4.32 -3.88 22.49
CA LEU A 94 4.57 -2.70 23.31
C LEU A 94 5.96 -2.11 23.02
N PRO A 95 6.13 -0.78 23.08
CA PRO A 95 5.09 0.22 23.40
C PRO A 95 4.22 0.65 22.20
N HIS A 96 4.50 0.17 20.99
CA HIS A 96 3.92 0.70 19.75
C HIS A 96 2.48 0.22 19.47
N PHE A 97 2.16 -1.02 19.84
CA PHE A 97 0.84 -1.63 19.62
C PHE A 97 0.41 -2.36 20.89
N ASP A 98 -0.74 -2.00 21.43
CA ASP A 98 -1.36 -2.63 22.61
C ASP A 98 -2.42 -3.67 22.23
N GLY A 99 -2.60 -3.94 20.94
CA GLY A 99 -3.63 -4.83 20.38
C GLY A 99 -4.93 -4.11 20.04
N SER A 100 -5.09 -2.83 20.36
CA SER A 100 -6.22 -2.04 19.87
C SER A 100 -6.16 -1.87 18.35
N PRO A 101 -7.31 -1.66 17.67
CA PRO A 101 -7.33 -1.42 16.24
C PRO A 101 -6.62 -0.10 15.86
N VAL A 102 -5.57 -0.21 15.05
CA VAL A 102 -4.81 0.94 14.54
C VAL A 102 -4.66 0.84 13.04
N THR A 103 -5.18 1.81 12.29
CA THR A 103 -4.88 1.95 10.86
C THR A 103 -3.42 2.34 10.68
N THR A 104 -2.66 1.53 9.95
CA THR A 104 -1.20 1.63 9.83
C THR A 104 -0.73 1.99 8.42
N ALA A 105 -1.42 1.52 7.39
CA ALA A 105 -0.96 1.63 6.01
C ALA A 105 -2.11 1.68 4.99
N VAL A 106 -1.81 2.21 3.80
CA VAL A 106 -2.65 2.09 2.61
C VAL A 106 -1.78 1.69 1.42
N ALA A 107 -2.26 0.76 0.60
CA ALA A 107 -1.67 0.45 -0.68
C ALA A 107 -2.47 1.11 -1.82
N ILE A 108 -1.77 1.57 -2.84
CA ILE A 108 -2.32 2.08 -4.10
C ILE A 108 -1.62 1.34 -5.24
N GLY A 109 -2.41 0.80 -6.16
CA GLY A 109 -1.97 -0.12 -7.20
C GLY A 109 -2.32 -1.58 -6.88
N PRO A 110 -2.11 -2.50 -7.83
CA PRO A 110 -1.26 -2.35 -9.01
C PRO A 110 -1.82 -1.39 -10.07
N ALA A 111 -1.03 -0.42 -10.52
CA ALA A 111 -1.40 0.53 -11.58
C ALA A 111 -0.16 1.12 -12.26
N ARG A 112 -0.34 1.90 -13.34
CA ARG A 112 0.79 2.62 -13.94
C ARG A 112 1.26 3.73 -12.99
N ARG A 113 2.56 4.02 -13.01
CA ARG A 113 3.15 5.08 -12.15
C ARG A 113 2.54 6.45 -12.44
N GLU A 114 2.25 6.73 -13.70
CA GLU A 114 1.67 7.99 -14.15
C GLU A 114 0.29 8.23 -13.53
N ASP A 115 -0.56 7.19 -13.46
CA ASP A 115 -1.90 7.27 -12.88
C ASP A 115 -1.85 7.50 -11.36
N MET A 116 -0.86 6.92 -10.68
CA MET A 116 -0.71 7.05 -9.23
C MET A 116 0.03 8.34 -8.80
N ARG A 117 0.75 8.98 -9.72
CA ARG A 117 1.59 10.14 -9.39
C ARG A 117 0.83 11.33 -8.77
N PRO A 118 -0.42 11.67 -9.17
CA PRO A 118 -1.15 12.78 -8.58
C PRO A 118 -1.36 12.66 -7.06
N MET A 119 -1.53 11.45 -6.53
CA MET A 119 -1.72 11.19 -5.09
C MET A 119 -0.44 10.78 -4.36
N THR A 120 0.56 10.21 -5.06
CA THR A 120 1.77 9.70 -4.39
C THR A 120 2.96 10.67 -4.35
N LYS A 121 3.05 11.64 -5.27
CA LYS A 121 4.24 12.52 -5.44
C LYS A 121 4.68 13.32 -4.22
N LYS A 122 3.79 13.54 -3.25
CA LYS A 122 4.03 14.32 -2.03
C LYS A 122 4.73 13.51 -0.94
N PHE A 123 4.77 12.19 -1.08
CA PHE A 123 5.35 11.30 -0.09
C PHE A 123 6.82 11.02 -0.38
N GLN A 124 7.54 10.63 0.66
CA GLN A 124 8.94 10.24 0.59
C GLN A 124 9.08 8.75 0.86
N VAL A 125 10.14 8.14 0.33
CA VAL A 125 10.48 6.73 0.60
C VAL A 125 10.86 6.56 2.07
N VAL A 126 10.45 5.44 2.68
CA VAL A 126 10.90 5.02 4.01
C VAL A 126 12.40 4.75 3.96
N LYS A 127 13.15 5.24 4.95
CA LYS A 127 14.60 5.06 5.03
C LYS A 127 14.97 3.79 5.80
#